data_AF-A0A100XFS5-F1
#
_entry.id   AF-A0A100XFS5-F1
#
_cell.length_a   1.000
_cell.length_b   1.000
_cell.length_c   1.000
_cell.angle_alpha   90.00
_cell.angle_beta   90.00
_cell.angle_gamma   90.00
#
_symmetry.space_group_name_H-M   'P 1'
#
loop_
_entity.id
_entity.type
_entity.pdbx_description
1 polymer ?
#
loop_
_entity_poly.entity_id
_entity_poly.type
_entity_poly.pdbx_seq_one_letter_code
_entity_poly.pdbx_strand_id
1 'polypeptide(L)'
;MSELSARQRLDTPRASRGLDLGLGLDVDAMGRFSERIARFLGTGRYLAAQTIVVVVWIALNIGAFAWQWDPYPFILLNLAFSTQAAYAAPLILLAQNRQENRDRVALEEDRRRAEQTKADTEYLARELASLRLAIGEVATRDYLRRELDELREMLSELQRHGGTGDTGDFGPPEPSGRPAPPSE
;
A
#
# COMPACT_ATOMS: atom_id res chain seq x y z
N MET A 1 21.34 -36.20 19.22
CA MET A 1 21.14 -35.63 17.87
C MET A 1 19.93 -36.34 17.27
N SER A 2 18.71 -35.79 17.39
CA SER A 2 17.52 -36.07 16.54
C SER A 2 16.15 -35.83 17.24
N GLU A 3 15.83 -34.64 17.76
CA GLU A 3 14.44 -34.32 18.21
C GLU A 3 14.04 -32.86 17.98
N LEU A 4 14.21 -32.33 16.75
CA LEU A 4 13.75 -30.96 16.44
C LEU A 4 12.94 -30.81 15.13
N SER A 5 12.67 -31.87 14.38
CA SER A 5 11.96 -31.76 13.08
C SER A 5 10.45 -31.98 13.11
N ALA A 6 9.82 -32.19 14.28
CA ALA A 6 8.39 -32.51 14.35
C ALA A 6 7.43 -31.29 14.45
N ARG A 7 7.95 -30.04 14.47
CA ARG A 7 7.12 -28.85 14.78
C ARG A 7 6.76 -27.95 13.59
N GLN A 8 7.03 -28.33 12.35
CA GLN A 8 7.00 -27.35 11.25
C GLN A 8 6.23 -27.74 9.98
N ARG A 9 5.08 -28.41 10.05
CA ARG A 9 4.20 -28.60 8.87
C ARG A 9 2.71 -28.75 9.21
N LEU A 10 2.14 -27.81 9.96
CA LEU A 10 0.68 -27.80 10.21
C LEU A 10 0.09 -26.38 10.11
N ASP A 11 0.48 -25.65 9.07
CA ASP A 11 -0.13 -24.38 8.73
C ASP A 11 -0.64 -24.41 7.29
N THR A 12 -1.84 -24.94 7.14
CA THR A 12 -2.68 -24.66 5.99
C THR A 12 -4.06 -24.42 6.56
N PRO A 13 -4.50 -23.15 6.70
CA PRO A 13 -5.84 -22.89 7.16
C PRO A 13 -6.79 -23.55 6.15
N ARG A 14 -7.54 -24.55 6.63
CA ARG A 14 -8.68 -25.10 5.91
C ARG A 14 -9.59 -23.91 5.62
N ALA A 15 -9.64 -23.49 4.36
CA ALA A 15 -10.72 -22.68 3.85
C ALA A 15 -12.01 -23.39 4.26
N SER A 16 -12.73 -22.77 5.18
CA SER A 16 -14.08 -23.13 5.57
C SER A 16 -14.93 -23.03 4.31
N ARG A 17 -15.01 -24.16 3.60
CA ARG A 17 -16.01 -24.39 2.56
C ARG A 17 -17.34 -24.44 3.31
N GLY A 18 -17.92 -23.27 3.52
CA GLY A 18 -19.27 -23.13 4.03
C GLY A 18 -20.17 -24.02 3.19
N LEU A 19 -21.05 -24.74 3.88
CA LEU A 19 -22.09 -25.62 3.33
C LEU A 19 -22.57 -25.14 1.95
N ASP A 20 -21.98 -25.73 0.91
CA ASP A 20 -22.41 -25.58 -0.48
C ASP A 20 -23.62 -26.49 -0.66
N LEU A 21 -24.71 -26.10 -0.01
CA LEU A 21 -25.95 -26.85 0.08
C LEU A 21 -26.72 -26.66 -1.23
N GLY A 22 -26.34 -27.42 -2.27
CA GLY A 22 -27.23 -27.76 -3.39
C GLY A 22 -27.85 -26.62 -4.21
N LEU A 23 -27.41 -25.38 -4.05
CA LEU A 23 -27.80 -24.21 -4.86
C LEU A 23 -26.74 -23.86 -5.92
N GLY A 24 -25.97 -24.86 -6.36
CA GLY A 24 -25.02 -24.75 -7.47
C GLY A 24 -25.65 -24.58 -8.86
N LEU A 25 -26.95 -24.27 -8.94
CA LEU A 25 -27.59 -23.88 -10.19
C LEU A 25 -27.29 -22.40 -10.46
N ASP A 26 -26.20 -22.19 -11.20
CA ASP A 26 -25.94 -21.04 -12.06
C ASP A 26 -25.56 -19.70 -11.42
N VAL A 27 -24.78 -19.72 -10.32
CA VAL A 27 -24.10 -18.51 -9.83
C VAL A 27 -23.24 -17.87 -10.94
N ASP A 28 -22.55 -18.67 -11.76
CA ASP A 28 -21.73 -18.14 -12.86
C ASP A 28 -22.55 -17.64 -14.05
N ALA A 29 -23.64 -18.32 -14.42
CA ALA A 29 -24.50 -17.86 -15.51
C ALA A 29 -25.27 -16.59 -15.12
N MET A 30 -25.73 -16.50 -13.87
CA MET A 30 -26.37 -15.29 -13.33
C MET A 30 -25.38 -14.12 -13.26
N GLY A 31 -24.08 -14.37 -13.01
CA GLY A 31 -23.06 -13.33 -13.00
C GLY A 31 -22.89 -12.66 -14.36
N ARG A 32 -22.78 -13.47 -15.42
CA ARG A 32 -22.72 -12.97 -16.80
C ARG A 32 -24.00 -12.26 -17.22
N PHE A 33 -25.15 -12.74 -16.76
CA PHE A 33 -26.45 -12.13 -17.02
C PHE A 33 -26.59 -10.76 -16.35
N SER A 34 -26.21 -10.65 -15.07
CA SER A 34 -26.22 -9.38 -14.33
C SER A 34 -25.28 -8.34 -14.95
N GLU A 35 -24.09 -8.73 -15.40
CA GLU A 35 -23.16 -7.80 -16.07
C GLU A 35 -23.71 -7.30 -17.42
N ARG A 36 -24.49 -8.13 -18.13
CA ARG A 36 -25.18 -7.72 -19.36
C ARG A 36 -26.35 -6.78 -19.05
N ILE A 37 -27.13 -7.08 -18.02
CA ILE A 37 -28.23 -6.23 -17.54
C ILE A 37 -27.71 -4.88 -17.05
N ALA A 38 -26.62 -4.86 -16.27
CA ALA A 38 -26.03 -3.62 -15.75
C ALA A 38 -25.57 -2.69 -16.87
N ARG A 39 -24.91 -3.24 -17.90
CA ARG A 39 -24.54 -2.47 -19.10
C ARG A 39 -25.75 -2.00 -19.90
N PHE A 40 -26.82 -2.80 -19.94
CA PHE A 40 -28.05 -2.48 -20.66
C PHE A 40 -28.90 -1.41 -19.97
N LEU A 41 -29.10 -1.53 -18.65
CA LEU A 41 -29.85 -0.58 -17.82
C LEU A 41 -29.08 0.72 -17.55
N GLY A 42 -27.75 0.66 -17.45
CA GLY A 42 -26.91 1.85 -17.26
C GLY A 42 -26.81 2.75 -18.49
N THR A 43 -27.18 2.23 -19.66
CA THR A 43 -27.24 3.03 -20.89
C THR A 43 -28.65 3.62 -21.02
N GLY A 44 -28.80 4.95 -21.14
CA GLY A 44 -30.10 5.63 -21.33
C GLY A 44 -30.92 5.16 -22.56
N ARG A 45 -30.33 4.29 -23.38
CA ARG A 45 -30.92 3.62 -24.54
C ARG A 45 -32.05 2.66 -24.18
N TYR A 46 -32.02 2.02 -22.99
CA TYR A 46 -33.13 1.20 -22.51
C TYR A 46 -34.37 2.05 -22.23
N LEU A 47 -34.21 3.17 -21.52
CA LEU A 47 -35.31 4.10 -21.24
C LEU A 47 -35.90 4.65 -22.53
N ALA A 48 -35.05 5.04 -23.49
CA ALA A 48 -35.51 5.51 -24.80
C ALA A 48 -36.33 4.44 -25.56
N ALA A 49 -35.85 3.19 -25.60
CA ALA A 49 -36.58 2.10 -26.25
C ALA A 49 -37.93 1.81 -25.54
N GLN A 50 -37.95 1.78 -24.21
CA GLN A 50 -39.17 1.57 -23.42
C GLN A 50 -40.22 2.66 -23.70
N THR A 51 -39.79 3.93 -23.73
CA THR A 51 -40.68 5.06 -24.06
C THR A 51 -41.25 4.93 -25.47
N ILE A 52 -40.43 4.54 -26.46
CA ILE A 52 -40.90 4.32 -27.83
C ILE A 52 -41.97 3.23 -27.86
N VAL A 53 -41.77 2.11 -27.15
CA VAL A 53 -42.76 1.03 -27.09
C VAL A 53 -44.09 1.51 -26.52
N VAL A 54 -44.07 2.29 -25.43
CA VAL A 54 -45.27 2.88 -24.82
C VAL A 54 -45.98 3.82 -25.79
N VAL A 55 -45.23 4.71 -26.45
CA VAL A 55 -45.80 5.66 -27.42
C VAL A 55 -46.42 4.94 -28.61
N VAL A 56 -45.75 3.92 -29.14
CA VAL A 56 -46.28 3.09 -30.24
C VAL A 56 -47.53 2.34 -29.81
N TRP A 57 -47.57 1.78 -28.59
CA TRP A 57 -48.76 1.11 -28.06
C TRP A 57 -49.96 2.05 -27.98
N ILE A 58 -49.77 3.24 -27.42
CA ILE A 58 -50.81 4.27 -27.33
C ILE A 58 -51.26 4.69 -28.74
N ALA A 59 -50.33 4.93 -29.67
CA ALA A 59 -50.64 5.34 -31.03
C ALA A 59 -51.41 4.26 -31.82
N LEU A 60 -51.03 2.99 -31.69
CA LEU A 60 -51.75 1.85 -32.29
C LEU A 60 -53.16 1.72 -31.71
N ASN A 61 -53.31 1.91 -30.40
CA ASN A 61 -54.60 1.84 -29.72
C ASN A 61 -55.57 2.95 -30.17
N ILE A 62 -55.07 4.19 -30.27
CA ILE A 62 -55.87 5.34 -30.76
C ILE A 62 -56.22 5.17 -32.25
N GLY A 63 -55.30 4.63 -33.06
CA GLY A 63 -55.51 4.38 -34.48
C GLY A 63 -56.48 3.22 -34.77
N ALA A 64 -56.58 2.24 -33.87
CA ALA A 64 -57.51 1.11 -33.97
C ALA A 64 -58.93 1.49 -33.54
N PHE A 65 -59.52 2.46 -34.24
CA PHE A 65 -60.79 3.11 -33.89
C PHE A 65 -62.00 2.16 -33.81
N ALA A 66 -61.92 0.97 -34.43
CA ALA A 66 -63.01 -0.01 -34.48
C ALA A 66 -62.90 -1.15 -33.45
N TRP A 67 -61.71 -1.42 -32.88
CA TRP A 67 -61.49 -2.60 -32.03
C TRP A 67 -60.97 -2.29 -30.63
N GLN A 68 -60.49 -1.05 -30.38
CA GLN A 68 -60.14 -0.50 -29.05
C GLN A 68 -59.66 -1.57 -28.07
N TRP A 69 -58.59 -2.29 -28.44
CA TRP A 69 -58.12 -3.47 -27.70
C TRP A 69 -57.69 -3.18 -26.25
N ASP A 70 -57.40 -1.92 -25.94
CA ASP A 70 -57.04 -1.46 -24.59
C ASP A 70 -57.59 -0.04 -24.37
N PRO A 71 -58.91 0.12 -24.09
CA PRO A 71 -59.52 1.44 -23.92
C PRO A 71 -58.94 2.18 -22.72
N TYR A 72 -58.98 3.52 -22.74
CA TYR A 72 -58.57 4.35 -21.60
C TYR A 72 -59.27 3.85 -20.31
N PRO A 73 -58.56 3.45 -19.23
CA PRO A 73 -57.20 3.86 -18.82
C PRO A 73 -56.04 2.87 -19.14
N PHE A 74 -56.09 2.11 -20.24
CA PHE A 74 -55.04 1.17 -20.67
C PHE A 74 -54.73 0.06 -19.65
N ILE A 75 -55.71 -0.81 -19.37
CA ILE A 75 -55.61 -1.87 -18.37
C ILE A 75 -54.51 -2.89 -18.70
N LEU A 76 -54.33 -3.22 -19.99
CA LEU A 76 -53.36 -4.24 -20.40
C LEU A 76 -51.93 -3.71 -20.25
N LEU A 77 -51.70 -2.47 -20.66
CA LEU A 77 -50.42 -1.80 -20.45
C LEU A 77 -50.08 -1.69 -18.96
N ASN A 78 -51.06 -1.32 -18.14
CA ASN A 78 -50.86 -1.22 -16.69
C ASN A 78 -50.58 -2.59 -16.04
N LEU A 79 -51.29 -3.64 -16.48
CA LEU A 79 -51.04 -5.01 -16.02
C LEU A 79 -49.61 -5.45 -16.39
N ALA A 80 -49.18 -5.18 -17.62
CA ALA A 80 -47.83 -5.51 -18.08
C ALA A 80 -46.75 -4.80 -17.24
N PHE A 81 -46.92 -3.50 -16.96
CA PHE A 81 -46.01 -2.76 -16.08
C PHE A 81 -46.03 -3.28 -14.64
N SER A 82 -47.19 -3.67 -14.13
CA SER A 82 -47.32 -4.25 -12.79
C SER A 82 -46.56 -5.57 -12.68
N THR A 83 -46.69 -6.45 -13.68
CA THR A 83 -45.91 -7.70 -13.75
C THR A 83 -44.41 -7.42 -13.95
N GLN A 84 -44.05 -6.43 -14.79
CA GLN A 84 -42.66 -6.03 -15.01
C GLN A 84 -41.99 -5.58 -13.70
N ALA A 85 -42.68 -4.74 -12.92
CA ALA A 85 -42.20 -4.31 -11.62
C ALA A 85 -42.10 -5.47 -10.62
N ALA A 86 -43.08 -6.36 -10.61
CA ALA A 86 -43.09 -7.53 -9.72
C ALA A 86 -41.92 -8.49 -9.97
N TYR A 87 -41.53 -8.70 -11.24
CA TYR A 87 -40.37 -9.53 -11.59
C TYR A 87 -39.02 -8.79 -11.48
N ALA A 88 -39.03 -7.45 -11.53
CA ALA A 88 -37.82 -6.65 -11.32
C ALA A 88 -37.29 -6.79 -9.88
N ALA A 89 -38.18 -6.79 -8.88
CA ALA A 89 -37.79 -6.90 -7.47
C ALA A 89 -36.87 -8.10 -7.14
N PRO A 90 -37.22 -9.36 -7.48
CA PRO A 90 -36.34 -10.50 -7.21
C PRO A 90 -35.04 -10.46 -8.02
N LEU A 91 -35.08 -9.98 -9.27
CA LEU A 91 -33.85 -9.82 -10.08
C LEU A 91 -32.89 -8.79 -9.46
N ILE A 92 -33.43 -7.67 -8.97
CA ILE A 92 -32.65 -6.63 -8.30
C ILE A 92 -32.07 -7.18 -6.99
N LEU A 93 -32.85 -7.93 -6.20
CA LEU A 93 -32.37 -8.56 -4.97
C LEU A 93 -31.21 -9.54 -5.23
N LEU A 94 -31.30 -10.35 -6.29
CA LEU A 94 -30.20 -11.23 -6.69
C LEU A 94 -28.95 -10.45 -7.14
N ALA A 95 -29.15 -9.35 -7.87
CA ALA A 95 -28.04 -8.49 -8.28
C ALA A 95 -27.38 -7.81 -7.06
N GLN A 96 -28.18 -7.35 -6.09
CA GLN A 96 -27.72 -6.68 -4.87
C GLN A 96 -26.95 -7.62 -3.94
N ASN A 97 -27.47 -8.83 -3.65
CA ASN A 97 -26.78 -9.81 -2.80
C ASN A 97 -25.37 -10.14 -3.31
N ARG A 98 -25.17 -10.11 -4.63
CA ARG A 98 -23.84 -10.32 -5.22
C ARG A 98 -22.92 -9.12 -5.10
N GLN A 99 -23.46 -7.93 -5.30
CA GLN A 99 -22.70 -6.69 -5.13
C GLN A 99 -22.22 -6.58 -3.68
N GLU A 100 -23.11 -6.83 -2.71
CA GLU A 100 -22.80 -6.82 -1.29
C GLU A 100 -21.73 -7.85 -0.92
N ASN A 101 -21.79 -9.07 -1.47
CA ASN A 101 -20.76 -10.08 -1.20
C ASN A 101 -19.39 -9.68 -1.78
N ARG A 102 -19.35 -9.10 -2.98
CA ARG A 102 -18.10 -8.59 -3.58
C ARG A 102 -17.52 -7.44 -2.77
N ASP A 103 -18.37 -6.49 -2.37
CA ASP A 103 -17.99 -5.34 -1.57
C ASP A 103 -17.48 -5.78 -0.19
N ARG A 104 -18.10 -6.81 0.41
CA ARG A 104 -17.63 -7.42 1.65
C ARG A 104 -16.24 -8.03 1.51
N VAL A 105 -15.98 -8.83 0.48
CA VAL A 105 -14.66 -9.43 0.25
C VAL A 105 -13.60 -8.35 0.04
N ALA A 106 -13.92 -7.32 -0.75
CA ALA A 106 -13.01 -6.19 -0.97
C ALA A 106 -12.68 -5.46 0.34
N LEU A 107 -13.68 -5.23 1.20
CA LEU A 107 -13.48 -4.62 2.53
C LEU A 107 -12.65 -5.51 3.47
N GLU A 108 -12.84 -6.82 3.45
CA GLU A 108 -12.06 -7.76 4.25
C GLU A 108 -10.59 -7.80 3.80
N GLU A 109 -10.32 -7.75 2.49
CA GLU A 109 -8.96 -7.64 1.95
C GLU A 109 -8.29 -6.31 2.33
N ASP A 110 -9.02 -5.20 2.21
CA ASP A 110 -8.51 -3.87 2.55
C ASP A 110 -8.13 -3.79 4.05
N ARG A 111 -8.98 -4.33 4.93
CA ARG A 111 -8.67 -4.44 6.36
C ARG A 111 -7.40 -5.25 6.63
N ARG A 112 -7.25 -6.41 5.98
CA ARG A 112 -6.03 -7.23 6.12
C ARG A 112 -4.78 -6.50 5.64
N ARG A 113 -4.86 -5.78 4.53
CA ARG A 113 -3.74 -4.98 4.01
C ARG A 113 -3.39 -3.83 4.95
N ALA A 114 -4.39 -3.17 5.53
CA ALA A 114 -4.17 -2.11 6.52
C ALA A 114 -3.49 -2.65 7.79
N GLU A 115 -3.91 -3.82 8.28
CA GLU A 115 -3.28 -4.49 9.42
C GLU A 115 -1.82 -4.87 9.13
N GLN A 116 -1.54 -5.43 7.95
CA GLN A 116 -0.17 -5.76 7.51
C GLN A 116 0.70 -4.49 7.40
N THR A 117 0.19 -3.45 6.75
CA THR A 117 0.91 -2.19 6.58
C THR A 117 1.23 -1.54 7.93
N LYS A 118 0.29 -1.62 8.89
CA LYS A 118 0.52 -1.16 10.25
C LYS A 118 1.61 -1.96 10.94
N ALA A 119 1.58 -3.29 10.85
CA ALA A 119 2.60 -4.16 11.42
C ALA A 119 3.99 -3.91 10.82
N ASP A 120 4.08 -3.74 9.50
CA ASP A 120 5.32 -3.42 8.80
C ASP A 120 5.87 -2.05 9.23
N THR A 121 4.98 -1.06 9.38
CA THR A 121 5.37 0.27 9.87
C THR A 121 5.86 0.22 11.31
N GLU A 122 5.19 -0.53 12.18
CA GLU A 122 5.63 -0.73 13.57
C GLU A 122 6.97 -1.48 13.64
N TYR A 123 7.19 -2.47 12.77
CA TYR A 123 8.44 -3.19 12.66
C TYR A 123 9.58 -2.25 12.21
N LEU A 124 9.37 -1.50 11.12
CA LEU A 124 10.34 -0.53 10.62
C LEU A 124 10.62 0.57 11.66
N ALA A 125 9.62 1.03 12.39
CA ALA A 125 9.81 2.02 13.45
C ALA A 125 10.67 1.46 14.61
N ARG A 126 10.47 0.20 14.99
CA ARG A 126 11.29 -0.48 16.00
C ARG A 126 12.73 -0.69 15.53
N GLU A 127 12.92 -1.12 14.27
CA GLU A 127 14.26 -1.27 13.68
C GLU A 127 14.97 0.07 13.51
N LEU A 128 14.24 1.13 13.16
CA LEU A 128 14.82 2.47 13.09
C LEU A 128 15.22 3.00 14.47
N ALA A 129 14.42 2.68 15.50
CA ALA A 129 14.74 3.03 16.88
C ALA A 129 15.97 2.26 17.41
N SER A 130 16.05 0.94 17.15
CA SER A 130 17.21 0.11 17.54
C SER A 130 18.47 0.57 16.80
N LEU A 131 18.38 0.83 15.49
CA LEU A 131 19.48 1.36 14.68
C LEU A 131 19.92 2.74 15.17
N ARG A 132 18.98 3.63 15.52
CA ARG A 132 19.29 4.94 16.07
C ARG A 132 20.04 4.85 17.40
N LEU A 133 19.67 3.91 18.28
CA LEU A 133 20.38 3.69 19.53
C LEU A 133 21.80 3.16 19.27
N ALA A 134 21.95 2.17 18.40
CA ALA A 134 23.25 1.60 18.04
C ALA A 134 24.19 2.65 17.40
N ILE A 135 23.68 3.48 16.48
CA ILE A 135 24.44 4.58 15.89
C ILE A 135 24.70 5.69 16.92
N GLY A 136 23.73 5.98 17.79
CA GLY A 136 23.87 6.97 18.85
C GLY A 136 25.01 6.67 19.81
N GLU A 137 25.26 5.39 20.11
CA GLU A 137 26.40 4.95 20.91
C GLU A 137 27.74 5.07 20.14
N VAL A 138 27.78 4.68 18.87
CA VAL A 138 29.01 4.68 18.05
C VAL A 138 29.43 6.08 17.58
N ALA A 139 28.48 6.98 17.36
CA ALA A 139 28.73 8.36 16.92
C ALA A 139 28.75 9.37 18.08
N THR A 140 29.13 8.94 19.28
CA THR A 140 29.20 9.87 20.41
C THR A 140 30.38 10.83 20.19
N ARG A 141 30.15 12.14 20.44
CA ARG A 141 31.16 13.21 20.40
C ARG A 141 32.49 12.84 21.07
N ASP A 142 32.43 11.99 22.10
CA ASP A 142 33.61 11.53 22.84
C ASP A 142 34.47 10.52 22.08
N TYR A 143 33.87 9.66 21.23
CA TYR A 143 34.62 8.79 20.34
C TYR A 143 35.31 9.60 19.24
N LEU A 144 34.57 10.50 18.58
CA LEU A 144 35.12 11.44 17.59
C LEU A 144 36.21 12.35 18.19
N ARG A 145 36.06 12.77 19.46
CA ARG A 145 37.10 13.53 20.17
C ARG A 145 38.33 12.70 20.46
N ARG A 146 38.16 11.46 20.96
CA ARG A 146 39.30 10.56 21.20
C ARG A 146 40.07 10.30 19.92
N GLU A 147 39.38 9.99 18.82
CA GLU A 147 40.05 9.71 17.55
C GLU A 147 40.78 10.95 17.00
N LEU A 148 40.18 12.14 17.16
CA LEU A 148 40.83 13.40 16.79
C LEU A 148 42.03 13.74 17.67
N ASP A 149 41.95 13.48 18.99
CA ASP A 149 43.04 13.69 19.92
C ASP A 149 44.19 12.71 19.66
N GLU A 150 43.88 11.44 19.39
CA GLU A 150 44.86 10.40 19.06
C GLU A 150 45.59 10.70 17.74
N LEU A 151 44.85 11.13 16.70
CA LEU A 151 45.45 11.58 15.44
C LEU A 151 46.34 12.82 15.63
N ARG A 152 45.93 13.76 16.48
CA ARG A 152 46.72 14.96 16.80
C ARG A 152 48.02 14.59 17.50
N GLU A 153 47.98 13.63 18.42
CA GLU A 153 49.13 13.16 19.15
C GLU A 153 50.14 12.46 18.22
N MET A 154 49.68 11.55 17.36
CA MET A 154 50.52 10.91 16.33
C MET A 154 51.21 11.92 15.40
N LEU A 155 50.48 12.94 14.94
CA LEU A 155 51.07 14.00 14.11
C LEU A 155 52.13 14.80 14.86
N SER A 156 51.92 15.07 16.15
CA SER A 156 52.88 15.79 16.99
C SER A 156 54.15 14.99 17.23
N GLU A 157 54.06 13.67 17.40
CA GLU A 157 55.21 12.78 17.51
C GLU A 157 56.04 12.76 16.22
N LEU A 158 55.38 12.68 15.06
CA LEU A 158 56.03 12.78 13.75
C LEU A 158 56.72 14.14 13.55
N GLN A 159 56.09 15.24 13.97
CA GLN A 159 56.70 16.57 13.91
C GLN A 159 57.92 16.68 14.83
N ARG A 160 57.82 16.09 16.02
CA ARG A 160 58.89 16.10 17.03
C ARG A 160 60.07 15.20 16.63
N HIS A 161 59.84 14.14 15.88
CA HIS A 161 60.90 13.33 15.25
C HIS A 161 61.43 13.95 13.94
N GLY A 162 60.63 14.72 13.22
CA GLY A 162 61.07 15.50 12.06
C GLY A 162 61.89 16.75 12.41
N GLY A 163 61.77 17.27 13.65
CA GLY A 163 62.47 18.47 14.12
C GLY A 163 63.90 18.26 14.65
N THR A 164 64.40 17.02 14.68
CA THR A 164 65.78 16.70 15.14
C THR A 164 66.86 16.83 14.07
N GLY A 165 66.56 17.51 12.95
CA GLY A 165 67.54 17.87 11.94
C GLY A 165 67.63 19.38 11.79
N ASP A 166 68.77 19.93 12.20
CA ASP A 166 69.29 21.26 11.89
C ASP A 166 68.98 22.40 12.88
N THR A 167 69.88 22.60 13.82
CA THR A 167 70.34 23.95 14.19
C THR A 167 71.76 23.83 14.74
N GLY A 168 72.72 24.15 13.87
CA GLY A 168 74.15 24.05 14.14
C GLY A 168 74.64 25.02 15.22
N ASP A 169 75.39 24.45 16.16
CA ASP A 169 76.27 25.13 17.10
C ASP A 169 77.60 25.47 16.39
N PHE A 170 77.93 26.77 16.29
CA PHE A 170 79.23 27.27 15.84
C PHE A 170 79.77 28.23 16.91
N GLY A 171 80.59 27.70 17.83
CA GLY A 171 81.43 28.51 18.74
C GLY A 171 82.74 28.94 18.07
N PRO A 172 83.22 30.19 18.25
CA PRO A 172 84.50 30.62 17.68
C PRO A 172 85.70 30.20 18.56
N PRO A 173 86.87 29.87 17.97
CA PRO A 173 88.04 29.42 18.72
C PRO A 173 88.88 30.60 19.26
N GLU A 174 89.36 30.46 20.49
CA GLU A 174 90.38 31.34 21.09
C GLU A 174 91.75 31.18 20.39
N PRO A 175 92.51 32.27 20.21
CA PRO A 175 93.95 32.21 20.03
C PRO A 175 94.72 32.79 21.22
N SER A 176 95.75 32.03 21.58
CA SER A 176 96.78 32.26 22.59
C SER A 176 97.63 33.54 22.42
N GLY A 177 97.89 34.24 23.53
CA GLY A 177 99.26 34.46 24.04
C GLY A 177 100.01 35.79 23.76
N ARG A 178 100.33 36.47 24.87
CA ARG A 178 101.51 37.34 25.20
C ARG A 178 101.49 38.82 24.77
N PRO A 179 102.33 39.68 25.39
CA PRO A 179 102.48 39.98 26.82
C PRO A 179 102.40 41.51 27.12
N ALA A 180 102.26 41.91 28.39
CA ALA A 180 102.31 43.31 28.84
C ALA A 180 103.68 43.96 28.58
N PRO A 181 103.75 45.30 28.39
CA PRO A 181 104.27 46.19 29.44
C PRO A 181 103.70 47.64 29.35
N PRO A 182 104.26 48.65 30.05
CA PRO A 182 104.17 48.87 31.49
C PRO A 182 103.46 50.21 31.83
N SER A 183 103.24 50.37 33.12
CA SER A 183 102.74 51.53 33.86
C SER A 183 103.39 52.87 33.55
N GLU A 184 102.57 53.92 33.50
CA GLU A 184 102.72 55.20 34.22
C GLU A 184 101.35 55.72 34.67
#